data_AF-A0A2X3EQT7-F1
#
_entry.id   AF-A0A2X3EQT7-F1
#
_cell.length_a   1.000
_cell.length_b   1.000
_cell.length_c   1.000
_cell.angle_alpha   90.00
_cell.angle_beta   90.00
_cell.angle_gamma   90.00
#
_symmetry.space_group_name_H-M   'P 1'
#
loop_
_entity.id
_entity.type
_entity.pdbx_description
1 polymer ?
#
loop_
_entity_poly.entity_id
_entity_poly.type
_entity_poly.pdbx_seq_one_letter_code
_entity_poly.pdbx_strand_id
1 'polypeptide(L)'
;MLGLAIWGWRILNAPLPNYQTLVVRKGDLQQSVLATGKLDALRKVDVGAQVSGQLKTLHVNIGDKVKKDQLLGVIDPEQAQNQIKEVEATLMELRAQLNQARAESKLAQVTLARQQQLAQRQLSRGRTLIPRPPIWR
;
A
#
# COMPACT_ATOMS: atom_id res chain seq x y z
N MET A 1 -21.75 -97.39 -51.43
CA MET A 1 -23.11 -96.85 -51.23
C MET A 1 -23.34 -96.28 -49.81
N LEU A 2 -22.83 -96.89 -48.74
CA LEU A 2 -23.03 -96.39 -47.35
C LEU A 2 -22.31 -95.05 -47.03
N GLY A 3 -21.14 -94.79 -47.61
CA GLY A 3 -20.38 -93.54 -47.35
C GLY A 3 -21.07 -92.27 -47.85
N LEU A 4 -21.75 -92.34 -49.01
CA LEU A 4 -22.53 -91.22 -49.54
C LEU A 4 -23.78 -90.94 -48.69
N ALA A 5 -24.38 -91.98 -48.12
CA ALA A 5 -25.52 -91.84 -47.22
C ALA A 5 -25.14 -91.14 -45.90
N ILE A 6 -23.98 -91.47 -45.32
CA ILE A 6 -23.48 -90.82 -44.09
C ILE A 6 -23.06 -89.37 -44.35
N TRP A 7 -22.44 -89.10 -45.49
CA TRP A 7 -22.06 -87.73 -45.88
C TRP A 7 -23.29 -86.85 -46.12
N GLY A 8 -24.30 -87.38 -46.81
CA GLY A 8 -25.59 -86.71 -46.97
C GLY A 8 -26.26 -86.44 -45.62
N TRP A 9 -26.27 -87.40 -44.69
CA TRP A 9 -26.86 -87.23 -43.36
C TRP A 9 -26.15 -86.18 -42.51
N ARG A 10 -24.81 -86.09 -42.58
CA ARG A 10 -24.01 -85.08 -41.87
C ARG A 10 -24.21 -83.67 -42.41
N ILE A 11 -24.46 -83.52 -43.71
CA ILE A 11 -24.79 -82.23 -44.33
C ILE A 11 -26.22 -81.81 -44.01
N LEU A 12 -27.14 -82.77 -43.94
CA LEU A 12 -28.55 -82.50 -43.63
C LEU A 12 -28.78 -82.20 -42.13
N ASN A 13 -27.95 -82.71 -41.22
CA ASN A 13 -28.06 -82.50 -39.76
C ASN A 13 -26.96 -81.60 -39.17
N ALA A 14 -26.50 -80.59 -39.90
CA ALA A 14 -25.63 -79.56 -39.31
C ALA A 14 -26.47 -78.65 -38.38
N PRO A 15 -26.16 -78.55 -37.07
CA PRO A 15 -26.92 -77.69 -36.16
C PRO A 15 -26.74 -76.24 -36.60
N LEU A 16 -27.87 -75.58 -36.87
CA LEU A 16 -27.89 -74.18 -37.28
C LEU A 16 -27.26 -73.33 -36.16
N PRO A 17 -26.28 -72.47 -36.49
CA PRO A 17 -25.64 -71.62 -35.49
C PRO A 17 -26.70 -70.69 -34.89
N ASN A 18 -26.88 -70.79 -33.58
CA ASN A 18 -27.87 -70.00 -32.85
C ASN A 18 -27.23 -68.65 -32.45
N TYR A 19 -27.80 -67.55 -32.93
CA TYR A 19 -27.31 -66.21 -32.66
C TYR A 19 -28.23 -65.50 -31.67
N GLN A 20 -27.66 -64.98 -30.60
CA GLN A 20 -28.40 -64.09 -29.71
C GLN A 20 -28.48 -62.71 -30.37
N THR A 21 -29.70 -62.28 -30.71
CA THR A 21 -29.97 -60.95 -31.28
C THR A 21 -30.85 -60.14 -30.35
N LEU A 22 -30.70 -58.82 -30.40
CA LEU A 22 -31.47 -57.87 -29.60
C LEU A 22 -32.02 -56.77 -30.51
N VAL A 23 -33.25 -56.32 -30.24
CA VAL A 23 -33.90 -55.24 -31.00
C VAL A 23 -33.30 -53.90 -30.57
N VAL A 24 -32.63 -53.22 -31.48
CA VAL A 24 -32.06 -51.88 -31.22
C VAL A 24 -33.13 -50.80 -31.36
N ARG A 25 -33.06 -49.78 -30.50
CA ARG A 25 -33.92 -48.59 -30.55
C ARG A 25 -33.04 -47.35 -30.55
N LYS A 26 -33.48 -46.31 -31.29
CA LYS A 26 -32.84 -44.99 -31.20
C LYS A 26 -33.18 -44.39 -29.83
N GLY A 27 -32.15 -43.95 -29.13
CA GLY A 27 -32.23 -43.26 -27.84
C GLY A 27 -30.94 -42.50 -27.60
N ASP A 28 -30.99 -41.50 -26.74
CA ASP A 28 -29.83 -40.67 -26.46
C ASP A 28 -28.81 -41.45 -25.62
N LEU A 29 -27.59 -41.60 -26.17
CA LEU A 29 -26.46 -42.18 -25.46
C LEU A 29 -25.65 -41.05 -24.85
N GLN A 30 -25.63 -40.94 -23.53
CA GLN A 30 -24.82 -39.95 -22.82
C GLN A 30 -23.55 -40.62 -22.29
N GLN A 31 -22.39 -40.11 -22.70
CA GLN A 31 -21.09 -40.53 -22.18
C GLN A 31 -20.58 -39.46 -21.21
N SER A 32 -20.67 -39.74 -19.92
CA SER A 32 -20.13 -38.85 -18.89
C SER A 32 -18.65 -39.15 -18.65
N VAL A 33 -17.81 -38.12 -18.67
CA VAL A 33 -16.40 -38.22 -18.27
C VAL A 33 -16.28 -37.69 -16.84
N LEU A 34 -15.73 -38.51 -15.95
CA LEU A 34 -15.46 -38.10 -14.56
C LEU A 34 -14.23 -37.20 -14.55
N ALA A 35 -14.43 -35.93 -14.21
CA ALA A 35 -13.35 -34.96 -14.02
C ALA A 35 -13.36 -34.46 -12.58
N THR A 36 -12.20 -34.52 -11.92
CA THR A 36 -12.01 -33.94 -10.59
C THR A 36 -11.70 -32.45 -10.74
N GLY A 37 -12.65 -31.58 -10.37
CA GLY A 37 -12.43 -30.14 -10.29
C GLY A 37 -12.12 -29.71 -8.86
N LYS A 38 -11.12 -28.84 -8.67
CA LYS A 38 -10.90 -28.13 -7.41
C LYS A 38 -11.73 -26.85 -7.41
N LEU A 39 -12.42 -26.58 -6.31
CA LEU A 39 -13.17 -25.34 -6.09
C LEU A 39 -12.33 -24.40 -5.23
N ASP A 40 -12.07 -23.20 -5.74
CA ASP A 40 -11.32 -22.15 -5.04
C ASP A 40 -12.19 -20.90 -4.86
N ALA A 41 -11.80 -20.04 -3.91
CA ALA A 41 -12.50 -18.78 -3.66
C ALA A 41 -12.40 -17.85 -4.88
N LEU A 42 -13.50 -17.15 -5.21
CA LEU A 42 -13.54 -16.20 -6.33
C LEU A 42 -12.50 -15.09 -6.21
N ARG A 43 -12.15 -14.68 -4.98
CA ARG A 43 -11.12 -13.69 -4.68
C ARG A 43 -10.34 -14.13 -3.45
N LYS A 44 -9.02 -14.26 -3.58
CA LYS A 44 -8.09 -14.52 -2.48
C LYS A 44 -7.14 -13.34 -2.38
N VAL A 45 -6.98 -12.78 -1.17
CA VAL A 45 -6.06 -11.69 -0.89
C VAL A 45 -5.27 -12.05 0.36
N ASP A 46 -3.96 -12.02 0.25
CA ASP A 46 -3.06 -12.24 1.38
C ASP A 46 -2.80 -10.87 2.02
N VAL A 47 -3.31 -10.68 3.25
CA VAL A 47 -3.12 -9.45 4.02
C VAL A 47 -1.83 -9.56 4.85
N GLY A 48 -0.91 -8.62 4.63
CA GLY A 48 0.36 -8.53 5.35
C GLY A 48 0.63 -7.12 5.85
N ALA A 49 1.61 -7.00 6.75
CA ALA A 49 2.07 -5.71 7.23
C ALA A 49 3.20 -5.17 6.35
N GLN A 50 3.13 -3.89 5.97
CA GLN A 50 4.21 -3.23 5.24
C GLN A 50 5.39 -2.84 6.15
N VAL A 51 5.12 -2.67 7.46
CA VAL A 51 6.10 -2.27 8.46
C VAL A 51 6.53 -3.45 9.31
N SER A 52 7.83 -3.53 9.57
CA SER A 52 8.43 -4.52 10.46
C SER A 52 8.21 -4.11 11.91
N GLY A 53 7.74 -5.03 12.76
CA GLY A 53 7.56 -4.79 14.18
C GLY A 53 6.90 -5.95 14.91
N GLN A 54 6.91 -5.92 16.24
CA GLN A 54 6.24 -6.93 17.04
C GLN A 54 4.71 -6.71 16.98
N LEU A 55 3.96 -7.77 16.72
CA LEU A 55 2.49 -7.75 16.81
C LEU A 55 2.09 -7.61 18.29
N LYS A 56 1.42 -6.51 18.65
CA LYS A 56 0.92 -6.26 20.02
C LYS A 56 -0.43 -6.93 20.24
N THR A 57 -1.37 -6.72 19.33
CA THR A 57 -2.73 -7.28 19.45
C THR A 57 -3.28 -7.70 18.10
N LEU A 58 -4.06 -8.78 18.11
CA LEU A 58 -4.86 -9.25 16.98
C LEU A 58 -6.32 -9.30 17.43
N HIS A 59 -7.20 -8.62 16.71
CA HIS A 59 -8.61 -8.41 17.06
C HIS A 59 -9.56 -9.35 16.31
N VAL A 60 -9.04 -10.25 15.47
CA VAL A 60 -9.83 -11.13 14.62
C VAL A 60 -9.33 -12.56 14.72
N ASN A 61 -10.26 -13.52 14.70
CA ASN A 61 -9.97 -14.94 14.68
C ASN A 61 -10.21 -15.54 13.28
N ILE A 62 -9.66 -16.73 13.07
CA ILE A 62 -9.85 -17.49 11.83
C ILE A 62 -11.32 -17.85 11.70
N GLY A 63 -11.96 -17.41 10.62
CA GLY A 63 -13.39 -17.66 10.33
C GLY A 63 -14.30 -16.44 10.54
N ASP A 64 -13.79 -15.37 11.16
CA ASP A 64 -14.58 -14.15 11.37
C ASP A 64 -14.80 -13.38 10.05
N LYS A 65 -16.01 -12.84 9.87
CA LYS A 65 -16.32 -11.96 8.74
C LYS A 65 -15.84 -10.55 9.05
N VAL A 66 -14.90 -10.05 8.25
CA VAL A 66 -14.37 -8.69 8.37
C VAL A 66 -14.95 -7.76 7.32
N LYS A 67 -15.14 -6.49 7.69
CA LYS A 67 -15.56 -5.42 6.77
C LYS A 67 -14.36 -4.68 6.21
N LYS A 68 -14.56 -3.95 5.11
CA LYS A 68 -13.55 -3.02 4.59
C LYS A 68 -13.19 -1.98 5.67
N ASP A 69 -11.90 -1.67 5.78
CA ASP A 69 -11.32 -0.68 6.71
C ASP A 69 -11.47 -1.03 8.21
N GLN A 70 -11.77 -2.31 8.52
CA GLN A 70 -11.81 -2.80 9.90
C GLN A 70 -10.40 -3.00 10.47
N LEU A 71 -10.18 -2.57 11.71
CA LEU A 71 -8.93 -2.82 12.44
C LEU A 71 -8.78 -4.33 12.70
N LEU A 72 -7.73 -4.92 12.12
CA LEU A 72 -7.42 -6.35 12.27
C LEU A 72 -6.42 -6.60 13.41
N GLY A 73 -5.39 -5.77 13.52
CA GLY A 73 -4.33 -5.91 14.51
C GLY A 73 -3.48 -4.66 14.62
N VAL A 74 -2.72 -4.56 15.70
CA VAL A 74 -1.84 -3.42 16.00
C VAL A 74 -0.41 -3.91 16.14
N ILE A 75 0.50 -3.30 15.37
CA ILE A 75 1.95 -3.51 15.46
C ILE A 75 2.51 -2.45 16.40
N ASP A 76 3.59 -2.76 17.11
CA ASP A 76 4.25 -1.83 18.03
C ASP A 76 4.58 -0.48 17.35
N PRO A 77 3.98 0.64 17.79
CA PRO A 77 4.22 1.95 17.20
C PRO A 77 5.42 2.69 17.81
N GLU A 78 6.14 2.12 18.79
CA GLU A 78 7.15 2.85 19.57
C GLU A 78 8.23 3.51 18.71
N GLN A 79 8.77 2.80 17.72
CA GLN A 79 9.77 3.34 16.82
C GLN A 79 9.23 4.53 16.00
N ALA A 80 8.02 4.40 15.45
CA ALA A 80 7.39 5.48 14.69
C ALA A 80 7.07 6.69 15.57
N GLN A 81 6.61 6.47 16.80
CA GLN A 81 6.35 7.54 17.76
C GLN A 81 7.63 8.28 18.16
N ASN A 82 8.73 7.56 18.36
CA ASN A 82 10.02 8.15 18.66
C ASN A 82 10.52 9.01 17.49
N GLN A 83 10.34 8.54 16.24
CA GLN A 83 10.67 9.32 15.06
C GLN A 83 9.85 10.61 14.95
N ILE A 84 8.55 10.54 15.26
CA ILE A 84 7.68 11.73 15.28
C ILE A 84 8.18 12.74 16.32
N LYS A 85 8.49 12.28 17.54
CA LYS A 85 9.01 13.15 18.61
C LYS A 85 10.34 13.80 18.24
N GLU A 86 11.24 13.06 17.61
CA GLU A 86 12.51 13.59 17.11
C GLU A 86 12.27 14.72 16.10
N VAL A 87 11.40 14.48 15.11
CA VAL A 87 11.06 15.47 14.08
C VAL A 87 10.38 16.70 14.69
N GLU A 88 9.49 16.51 15.66
CA GLU A 88 8.84 17.60 16.39
C GLU A 88 9.85 18.45 17.19
N ALA A 89 10.84 17.81 17.82
CA ALA A 89 11.90 18.51 18.53
C ALA A 89 12.78 19.32 17.56
N THR A 90 13.19 18.76 16.43
CA THR A 90 13.92 19.49 15.38
C THR A 90 13.11 20.68 14.86
N LEU A 91 11.81 20.50 14.66
CA LEU A 91 10.92 21.57 14.22
C LEU A 91 10.81 22.70 15.26
N MET A 92 10.80 22.36 16.55
CA MET A 92 10.82 23.33 17.64
C MET A 92 12.13 24.12 17.68
N GLU A 93 13.26 23.44 17.52
CA GLU A 93 14.58 24.07 17.45
C GLU A 93 14.66 25.07 16.29
N LEU A 94 14.28 24.65 15.09
CA LEU A 94 14.30 25.51 13.90
C LEU A 94 13.38 26.73 14.06
N ARG A 95 12.23 26.58 14.72
CA ARG A 95 11.35 27.70 15.04
C ARG A 95 12.01 28.68 16.01
N ALA A 96 12.73 28.19 17.01
CA ALA A 96 13.47 29.03 17.94
C ALA A 96 14.59 29.81 17.23
N GLN A 97 15.37 29.13 16.38
CA GLN A 97 16.43 29.75 15.57
C GLN A 97 15.87 30.83 14.64
N LEU A 98 14.74 30.55 13.99
CA LEU A 98 14.05 31.52 13.13
C LEU A 98 13.58 32.75 13.92
N ASN A 99 13.03 32.56 15.12
CA ASN A 99 12.62 33.66 15.98
C ASN A 99 13.82 34.51 16.45
N GLN A 100 14.94 33.87 16.78
CA GLN A 100 16.18 34.56 17.12
C GLN A 100 16.68 35.39 15.93
N ALA A 101 16.79 34.80 14.74
CA ALA A 101 17.23 35.49 13.54
C ALA A 101 16.33 36.70 13.19
N ARG A 102 15.01 36.57 13.41
CA ARG A 102 14.07 37.69 13.26
C ARG A 102 14.34 38.82 14.27
N ALA A 103 14.60 38.48 15.53
CA ALA A 103 14.91 39.46 16.56
C ALA A 103 16.23 40.20 16.26
N GLU A 104 17.26 39.46 15.84
CA GLU A 104 18.56 40.02 15.42
C GLU A 104 18.42 40.94 14.21
N SER A 105 17.67 40.52 13.19
CA SER A 105 17.38 41.36 12.02
C SER A 105 16.67 42.66 12.40
N LYS A 106 15.68 42.59 13.30
CA LYS A 106 14.97 43.77 13.80
C LYS A 106 15.90 44.71 14.58
N LEU A 107 16.78 44.17 15.42
CA LEU A 107 17.77 44.95 16.16
C LEU A 107 18.74 45.65 15.21
N ALA A 108 19.23 44.95 14.19
CA ALA A 108 20.12 45.51 13.17
C ALA A 108 19.46 46.67 12.42
N GLN A 109 18.19 46.54 12.02
CA GLN A 109 17.42 47.60 11.36
C GLN A 109 17.27 48.84 12.26
N VAL A 110 16.90 48.66 13.53
CA VAL A 110 16.76 49.77 14.48
C VAL A 110 18.10 50.46 14.73
N THR A 111 19.19 49.69 14.81
CA THR A 111 20.54 50.20 15.02
C THR A 111 21.01 51.04 13.83
N LEU A 112 20.80 50.55 12.62
CA LEU A 112 21.11 51.27 11.39
C LEU A 112 20.33 52.59 11.30
N ALA A 113 19.02 52.56 11.55
CA ALA A 113 18.19 53.76 11.55
C ALA A 113 18.68 54.81 12.57
N ARG A 114 19.06 54.35 13.77
CA ARG A 114 19.63 55.23 14.81
C ARG A 114 20.96 55.84 14.36
N GLN A 115 21.86 55.06 13.77
CA GLN A 115 23.16 55.56 13.27
C GLN A 115 22.96 56.61 12.18
N GLN A 116 22.05 56.39 11.25
CA GLN A 116 21.70 57.37 10.20
C GLN A 116 21.17 58.69 10.77
N GLN A 117 20.29 58.63 11.77
CA GLN A 117 19.78 59.83 12.46
C GLN A 117 20.90 60.60 13.19
N LEU A 118 21.82 59.90 13.85
CA LEU A 118 22.95 60.53 14.54
C LEU A 118 23.90 61.21 13.55
N ALA A 119 24.19 60.57 12.42
CA ALA A 119 25.01 61.14 11.35
C ALA A 119 24.38 62.43 10.79
N GLN A 120 23.07 62.44 10.52
CA GLN A 120 22.36 63.64 10.06
C GLN A 120 22.42 64.79 11.08
N ARG A 121 22.24 64.50 12.38
CA ARG A 121 22.32 65.52 13.44
C ARG A 121 23.73 66.13 13.54
N GLN A 122 24.78 65.33 13.40
CA GLN A 122 26.16 65.82 13.42
C GLN A 122 26.48 66.74 12.23
N LEU A 123 25.99 66.39 11.04
CA LEU A 123 26.12 67.23 9.84
C LEU A 123 25.42 68.59 9.99
N SER A 124 24.24 68.63 10.63
CA SER A 124 23.55 69.90 10.93
C SER A 124 24.26 70.73 12.00
N ARG A 125 24.90 70.10 13.01
CA ARG A 125 25.63 70.80 14.08
C ARG A 125 26.89 71.49 13.56
N GLY A 126 27.67 70.80 12.72
CA GLY A 126 28.92 71.33 12.16
C GLY A 126 28.74 72.49 11.17
N ARG A 127 27.51 72.71 10.65
CA ARG A 127 27.20 73.80 9.73
C ARG A 127 26.84 75.13 10.43
N THR A 128 26.57 75.09 11.73
CA THR A 128 26.30 76.28 12.57
C THR A 128 27.57 76.76 13.27
N LEU A 129 28.58 77.16 12.50
CA LEU A 129 29.65 78.01 13.01
C LEU A 129 29.10 79.43 13.04
N ILE A 130 28.54 79.87 14.17
CA ILE A 130 28.24 81.29 14.40
C ILE A 130 29.61 81.98 14.51
N PRO A 131 29.98 82.89 13.60
CA PRO A 131 31.23 83.65 13.76
C PRO A 131 31.12 84.47 15.03
N ARG A 132 32.05 84.24 15.97
CA ARG A 132 32.19 85.07 17.16
C ARG A 132 32.46 86.51 16.69
N PRO A 133 31.62 87.51 17.04
CA PRO A 133 31.88 88.87 16.61
C PRO A 133 33.20 89.34 17.21
N PRO A 134 34.02 90.09 16.45
CA PRO A 134 35.28 90.60 16.95
C PRO A 134 35.01 91.58 18.09
N ILE A 135 35.63 91.32 19.24
CA ILE A 135 35.59 92.22 20.39
C ILE A 135 36.59 93.34 20.08
N TRP A 136 36.09 94.53 19.79
CA TRP A 136 36.89 95.75 19.73
C TRP A 136 36.50 96.67 20.89
N ARG A 137 37.53 97.06 21.66
CA ARG A 137 37.57 98.01 22.79
C ARG A 137 36.86 97.61 24.08
#